data_AF-A0A945AJU9-F1
#
_entry.id   AF-A0A945AJU9-F1
#
_cell.length_a   1.000
_cell.length_b   1.000
_cell.length_c   1.000
_cell.angle_alpha   90.00
_cell.angle_beta   90.00
_cell.angle_gamma   90.00
#
_symmetry.space_group_name_H-M   'P 1'
#
loop_
_entity.id
_entity.type
_entity.pdbx_description
1 polymer ?
#
loop_
_entity_poly.entity_id
_entity_poly.type
_entity_poly.pdbx_seq_one_letter_code
_entity_poly.pdbx_strand_id
1 'polypeptide(L)' 'MLQRDPWLLPEGVEEVLPEDAKHLETLRRQLLDVFERWGYEKVIPPFIDYLDSLLTGSGH' A
#
# COMPACT_ATOMS: atom_id res chain seq x y z
N MET A 1 12.03 -29.56 11.55
CA MET A 1 11.12 -28.77 10.71
C MET A 1 10.48 -27.74 11.61
N LEU A 2 10.68 -26.44 11.35
CA LEU A 2 10.04 -25.38 12.13
C LEU A 2 8.53 -25.39 11.80
N GLN A 3 7.69 -25.74 12.78
CA GLN A 3 6.26 -25.50 12.71
C GLN A 3 6.05 -23.99 12.59
N ARG A 4 5.70 -23.52 11.39
CA ARG A 4 5.22 -22.15 11.21
C ARG A 4 3.79 -22.10 11.74
N ASP A 5 3.59 -21.34 12.80
CA ASP A 5 2.25 -21.03 13.30
C ASP A 5 1.49 -20.33 12.16
N PRO A 6 0.36 -20.88 11.67
CA PRO A 6 -0.35 -20.35 10.50
C PRO A 6 -0.90 -18.94 10.71
N TRP A 7 -0.83 -18.41 11.93
CA TRP A 7 -1.26 -17.06 12.31
C TRP A 7 -0.12 -16.04 12.35
N LEU A 8 1.11 -16.45 12.04
CA LEU A 8 2.24 -15.52 11.92
C LEU A 8 2.24 -14.83 10.56
N LEU A 9 2.24 -13.50 10.58
CA LEU A 9 2.46 -12.70 9.39
C LEU A 9 3.86 -12.95 8.81
N PRO A 10 4.04 -12.78 7.49
CA PRO A 10 5.37 -12.76 6.89
C PRO A 10 6.26 -11.69 7.55
N GLU A 11 7.57 -11.93 7.53
CA GLU A 11 8.54 -10.93 7.97
C GLU A 11 8.35 -9.62 7.20
N GLY A 12 8.31 -8.49 7.91
CA GLY A 12 8.08 -7.16 7.35
C GLY A 12 6.61 -6.83 7.07
N VAL A 13 5.66 -7.70 7.43
CA VAL A 13 4.23 -7.43 7.36
C VAL A 13 3.68 -7.22 8.77
N GLU A 14 2.98 -6.11 8.97
CA GLU A 14 2.38 -5.73 10.25
C GLU A 14 0.88 -5.53 10.09
N GLU A 15 0.14 -5.79 11.17
CA GLU A 15 -1.28 -5.46 11.29
C GLU A 15 -1.45 -4.04 11.83
N VAL A 16 -2.37 -3.30 11.22
CA VAL A 16 -2.76 -1.97 11.71
C VAL A 16 -4.04 -2.12 12.53
N LEU A 17 -3.99 -1.70 13.80
CA LEU A 17 -5.14 -1.77 14.70
C LEU A 17 -6.20 -0.70 14.36
N PRO A 18 -7.45 -0.85 14.82
CA PRO A 18 -8.56 0.00 14.39
C PRO A 18 -8.35 1.51 14.57
N GLU A 19 -7.67 1.95 15.64
CA GLU A 19 -7.38 3.36 15.89
C GLU A 19 -6.42 3.92 14.83
N ASP A 20 -5.31 3.23 14.60
CA ASP A 20 -4.29 3.61 13.62
C ASP A 20 -4.84 3.54 12.18
N ALA A 21 -5.64 2.52 11.88
CA ALA A 21 -6.28 2.36 10.57
C ALA A 21 -7.22 3.53 10.28
N LYS A 22 -8.00 3.96 11.28
CA LYS A 22 -8.89 5.11 11.17
C LYS A 22 -8.09 6.41 11.00
N HIS A 23 -7.00 6.57 11.73
CA HIS A 23 -6.12 7.73 11.60
C HIS A 23 -5.53 7.83 10.19
N LEU A 24 -4.98 6.71 9.67
CA LEU A 24 -4.41 6.62 8.33
C LEU A 24 -5.43 6.92 7.23
N GLU A 25 -6.63 6.33 7.28
CA GLU A 25 -7.66 6.57 6.26
C GLU A 25 -8.17 8.02 6.28
N THR A 26 -8.22 8.65 7.47
CA THR A 26 -8.58 10.07 7.59
C THR A 26 -7.57 10.96 6.86
N LEU A 27 -6.28 10.73 7.07
CA LEU A 27 -5.22 11.47 6.38
C LEU A 27 -5.24 11.22 4.87
N ARG A 28 -5.42 9.96 4.47
CA ARG A 28 -5.54 9.59 3.06
C ARG A 28 -6.68 10.34 2.37
N ARG A 29 -7.85 10.45 3.02
CA ARG A 29 -9.00 11.18 2.49
C ARG A 29 -8.68 12.65 2.27
N GLN A 30 -8.07 13.30 3.27
CA GLN A 30 -7.70 14.71 3.17
C GLN A 30 -6.76 14.99 1.99
N LEU A 31 -5.78 14.10 1.76
CA LEU A 31 -4.87 14.23 0.61
C LEU A 31 -5.59 14.03 -0.72
N LEU A 32 -6.47 13.03 -0.82
CA LEU A 32 -7.25 12.79 -2.04
C LEU A 32 -8.16 13.98 -2.38
N ASP A 33 -8.81 14.57 -1.38
CA ASP A 33 -9.66 15.75 -1.57
C ASP A 33 -8.86 16.95 -2.08
N VAL A 34 -7.59 17.10 -1.68
CA VAL A 34 -6.69 18.12 -2.23
C VAL A 34 -6.39 17.85 -3.70
N PHE A 35 -5.99 16.63 -4.06
CA PHE A 35 -5.67 16.31 -5.46
C PHE A 35 -6.88 16.46 -6.39
N GLU A 36 -8.05 16.04 -5.95
CA GLU A 36 -9.29 16.18 -6.72
C GLU A 36 -9.63 17.65 -7.00
N ARG A 37 -9.44 18.55 -6.03
CA ARG A 37 -9.63 20.01 -6.23
C ARG A 37 -8.69 20.60 -7.28
N TRP A 38 -7.56 19.97 -7.53
CA TRP A 38 -6.59 20.38 -8.54
C TRP A 38 -6.81 19.68 -9.89
N GLY A 39 -7.87 18.90 -10.02
CA GLY A 39 -8.24 18.21 -11.26
C GLY A 39 -7.49 16.90 -11.51
N TYR A 40 -6.83 16.35 -10.49
CA TYR A 40 -6.22 15.02 -10.59
C TYR A 40 -7.27 13.93 -10.41
N GLU A 41 -7.13 12.87 -11.19
CA GLU A 41 -7.99 11.68 -11.11
C GLU A 41 -7.29 10.54 -10.37
N LYS A 42 -8.03 9.88 -9.48
CA LYS A 42 -7.53 8.74 -8.74
C LYS A 42 -7.58 7.48 -9.60
N VAL A 43 -6.43 6.83 -9.76
CA VAL A 43 -6.31 5.48 -10.31
C VAL A 43 -5.90 4.47 -9.22
N ILE A 44 -6.20 3.20 -9.43
CA ILE A 44 -5.73 2.09 -8.58
C ILE A 44 -4.98 1.12 -9.50
N PRO A 45 -3.63 1.09 -9.45
CA PRO A 45 -2.85 0.17 -10.27
C PRO A 45 -2.95 -1.27 -9.74
N PRO A 46 -2.52 -2.27 -10.53
CA PRO A 46 -2.40 -3.64 -10.03
C PRO A 46 -1.39 -3.70 -8.87
N PHE A 47 -1.71 -4.52 -7.86
CA PHE A 47 -0.84 -4.71 -6.68
C PHE A 47 0.40 -5.56 -6.98
N ILE A 48 0.34 -6.38 -8.04
CA ILE A 48 1.41 -7.27 -8.49
C ILE A 48 1.73 -6.91 -9.93
N ASP A 49 3.01 -6.77 -10.24
CA ASP A 49 3.51 -6.56 -11.59
C ASP A 49 4.69 -7.52 -11.84
N TYR A 50 5.08 -7.68 -13.10
CA TYR A 50 6.24 -8.47 -13.48
C TYR A 50 7.52 -7.81 -12.97
N LEU A 51 8.43 -8.64 -12.45
CA LEU A 51 9.74 -8.16 -11.99
C LEU A 51 10.49 -7.42 -13.11
N ASP A 52 10.41 -7.93 -14.34
CA ASP A 52 11.04 -7.30 -15.51
C ASP A 52 10.50 -5.88 -15.79
N SER A 53 9.20 -5.64 -15.54
CA SER A 53 8.58 -4.31 -15.61
C SER A 53 9.10 -3.36 -14.51
N LEU A 54 9.32 -3.88 -13.30
CA LEU A 54 9.82 -3.09 -12.17
C LEU A 54 11.30 -2.69 -12.35
N LEU A 55 12.10 -3.62 -12.90
CA LEU A 55 13.53 -3.42 -13.12
C LEU A 55 13.83 -2.54 -14.35
N THR A 56 12.87 -2.32 -15.24
CA THR A 56 13.05 -1.48 -16.43
C THR A 56 12.75 0.01 -16.19
N GLY A 57 12.00 0.36 -15.13
CA GLY A 57 11.68 1.75 -14.77
C GLY A 57 12.65 2.42 -13.79
N SER A 58 13.58 1.67 -13.20
CA SER A 58 14.64 2.20 -12.33
C SER A 58 15.82 2.61 -13.21
N GLY A 59 15.83 3.88 -13.63
CA GLY A 59 16.69 4.42 -14.69
C GLY A 59 18.17 4.00 -14.70
N HIS A 60 18.68 3.79 -15.92
CA HIS A 60 20.05 4.16 -16.28
C HIS A 60 20.09 5.63 -16.69
#